data_AF-A0A818CI50-F1
#
_entry.id   AF-A0A818CI50-F1
#
_cell.length_a   1.000
_cell.length_b   1.000
_cell.length_c   1.000
_cell.angle_alpha   90.00
_cell.angle_beta   90.00
_cell.angle_gamma   90.00
#
_symmetry.space_group_name_H-M   'P 1'
#
loop_
_entity.id
_entity.type
_entity.pdbx_description
1 polymer ?
#
loop_
_entity_poly.entity_id
_entity_poly.type
_entity_poly.pdbx_seq_one_letter_code
_entity_poly.pdbx_strand_id
1 'polypeptide(L)'
;MTDNKNSKRRIFIREHVYKRDNYLDEVEFEFIDDFESNSSIEQNYSLWLRRDHYMKTILRRYGYSENKMPTFEEYIDTIRSLIVGHCCSEYDLRRAFHIFDLDQNGIVELHEFYQFISIIGRSTTEDKISNFIERINISDDRNLNYEQFKQFVRLGHGREMLVNVSL
;
A
#
# COMPACT_ATOMS: atom_id res chain seq x y z
N MET A 1 6.50 26.75 26.99
CA MET A 1 5.85 26.70 25.67
C MET A 1 6.93 26.46 24.64
N THR A 2 7.15 25.21 24.27
CA THR A 2 8.01 24.85 23.14
C THR A 2 7.08 24.28 22.10
N ASP A 3 6.69 25.13 21.14
CA ASP A 3 6.01 24.74 19.93
C ASP A 3 6.92 23.75 19.19
N ASN A 4 6.58 22.47 19.31
CA ASN A 4 7.27 21.42 18.59
C ASN A 4 6.85 21.57 17.12
N LYS A 5 7.77 22.09 16.30
CA LYS A 5 7.60 22.27 14.86
C LYS A 5 7.25 20.91 14.25
N ASN A 6 5.98 20.70 13.94
CA ASN A 6 5.54 19.69 12.98
C ASN A 6 6.23 20.02 11.64
N SER A 7 7.38 19.41 11.36
CA SER A 7 7.95 19.40 10.00
C SER A 7 6.86 18.86 9.08
N LYS A 8 6.41 19.68 8.14
CA LYS A 8 5.37 19.30 7.18
C LYS A 8 6.02 18.37 6.17
N ARG A 9 5.93 17.05 6.40
CA ARG A 9 6.25 16.02 5.39
C ARG A 9 5.46 16.33 4.12
N ARG A 10 6.14 16.55 3.00
CA ARG A 10 5.50 16.78 1.69
C ARG A 10 5.68 15.53 0.85
N ILE A 11 4.58 15.09 0.25
CA ILE A 11 4.58 13.93 -0.64
C ILE A 11 4.16 14.45 -2.02
N PHE A 12 5.04 14.30 -2.99
CA PHE A 12 4.72 14.54 -4.40
C PHE A 12 4.45 13.20 -5.03
N ILE A 13 3.34 13.09 -5.78
CA ILE A 13 2.98 11.87 -6.52
C ILE A 13 2.73 12.29 -7.96
N ARG A 14 3.39 11.64 -8.91
CA ARG A 14 3.04 11.66 -10.32
C ARG A 14 2.56 10.29 -10.72
N GLU A 15 1.47 10.26 -11.47
CA GLU A 15 0.86 9.04 -11.96
C GLU A 15 0.83 9.09 -13.49
N HIS A 16 1.47 8.09 -14.11
CA HIS A 16 1.45 7.89 -15.55
C HIS A 16 0.57 6.69 -15.85
N VAL A 17 -0.56 6.94 -16.52
CA VAL A 17 -1.57 5.94 -16.85
C VAL A 17 -1.50 5.58 -18.32
N TYR A 18 -1.25 4.30 -18.60
CA TYR A 18 -1.21 3.75 -19.95
C TYR A 18 -2.45 2.90 -20.18
N LYS A 19 -3.22 3.21 -21.24
CA LYS A 19 -4.48 2.52 -21.57
C LYS A 19 -4.39 1.81 -22.92
N ARG A 20 -5.00 0.63 -23.03
CA ARG A 20 -5.20 -0.12 -24.28
C ARG A 20 -6.67 -0.49 -24.40
N ASP A 21 -7.29 -0.23 -25.55
CA ASP A 21 -8.70 -0.57 -25.83
C ASP A 21 -9.69 -0.15 -24.72
N ASN A 22 -9.49 1.05 -24.15
CA ASN A 22 -10.23 1.62 -23.01
C ASN A 22 -10.00 0.99 -21.63
N TYR A 23 -9.08 0.02 -21.49
CA TYR A 23 -8.69 -0.55 -20.19
C TYR A 23 -7.37 0.05 -19.69
N LEU A 24 -7.23 0.13 -18.37
CA LEU A 24 -5.98 0.51 -17.69
C LEU A 24 -4.93 -0.61 -17.85
N ASP A 25 -3.94 -0.46 -18.71
CA ASP A 25 -2.97 -1.54 -19.00
C ASP A 25 -1.79 -1.49 -18.02
N GLU A 26 -1.22 -0.31 -17.81
CA GLU A 26 -0.06 -0.10 -16.96
C GLU A 26 -0.16 1.24 -16.20
N VAL A 27 0.42 1.29 -14.99
CA VAL A 27 0.50 2.49 -14.17
C VAL A 27 1.90 2.61 -13.57
N GLU A 28 2.50 3.78 -13.72
CA GLU A 28 3.71 4.16 -13.00
C GLU A 28 3.36 5.22 -11.95
N PHE A 29 3.75 4.96 -10.71
CA PHE A 29 3.75 5.93 -9.62
C PHE A 29 5.17 6.42 -9.36
N GLU A 30 5.45 7.70 -9.61
CA GLU A 30 6.65 8.37 -9.11
C GLU A 30 6.28 9.12 -7.83
N PHE A 31 6.98 8.89 -6.73
CA PHE A 31 6.73 9.64 -5.51
C PHE A 31 7.99 9.98 -4.73
N ILE A 32 7.94 11.16 -4.09
CA ILE A 32 9.04 11.73 -3.29
C ILE A 32 8.63 11.71 -1.83
N ASP A 33 9.51 11.20 -0.98
CA ASP A 33 9.39 11.30 0.47
C ASP A 33 10.34 12.40 0.98
N ASP A 34 9.84 13.63 1.05
CA ASP A 34 10.61 14.77 1.54
C ASP A 34 10.56 14.80 3.08
N PHE A 35 11.52 14.11 3.69
CA PHE A 35 11.79 14.19 5.12
C PHE A 35 12.79 15.33 5.34
N GLU A 36 12.34 16.46 5.89
CA GLU A 36 13.21 17.57 6.29
C GLU A 36 14.16 17.14 7.43
N SER A 37 15.18 16.34 7.13
CA SER A 37 16.28 16.06 8.06
C SER A 37 17.61 16.31 7.37
N ASN A 38 18.11 17.54 7.49
CA ASN A 38 19.52 18.01 7.43
C ASN A 38 20.55 17.38 6.46
N SER A 39 20.17 16.52 5.51
CA SER A 39 21.01 15.96 4.46
C SER A 39 20.15 15.78 3.21
N SER A 40 20.33 16.69 2.25
CA SER A 40 19.51 16.98 1.08
C SER A 40 19.52 15.89 -0.02
N ILE A 41 19.19 14.64 0.31
CA ILE A 41 18.99 13.60 -0.71
C ILE A 41 17.49 13.31 -0.79
N GLU A 42 16.80 13.98 -1.72
CA GLU A 42 15.46 13.60 -2.15
C GLU A 42 15.52 12.15 -2.67
N GLN A 43 14.89 11.22 -1.97
CA GLN A 43 14.76 9.85 -2.44
C GLN A 43 13.49 9.73 -3.28
N ASN A 44 13.69 9.51 -4.58
CA ASN A 44 12.63 9.30 -5.54
C ASN A 44 12.34 7.80 -5.66
N TYR A 45 11.07 7.44 -5.53
CA TYR A 45 10.59 6.06 -5.68
C TYR A 45 9.74 5.96 -6.94
N SER A 46 9.94 4.89 -7.70
CA SER A 46 9.10 4.54 -8.86
C SER A 46 8.49 3.16 -8.65
N LEU A 47 7.17 3.05 -8.76
CA LEU A 47 6.44 1.78 -8.71
C LEU A 47 5.70 1.54 -10.02
N TRP A 48 6.02 0.44 -10.69
CA TRP A 48 5.43 0.05 -11.97
C TRP A 48 4.48 -1.13 -11.79
N LEU A 49 3.21 -0.96 -12.17
CA LEU A 49 2.17 -1.98 -12.06
C LEU A 49 1.60 -2.26 -13.45
N ARG A 50 1.58 -3.54 -13.83
CA ARG A 50 1.09 -4.00 -15.14
C ARG A 50 -0.07 -4.97 -14.96
N ARG A 51 -1.15 -4.78 -15.72
CA ARG A 51 -2.35 -5.62 -15.64
C ARG A 51 -2.02 -7.09 -15.92
N ASP A 52 -1.17 -7.37 -16.90
CA ASP A 52 -0.83 -8.76 -17.24
C ASP A 52 -0.10 -9.47 -16.09
N HIS A 53 0.81 -8.77 -15.40
CA HIS A 53 1.49 -9.28 -14.22
C HIS A 53 0.52 -9.51 -13.05
N TYR A 54 -0.36 -8.55 -12.80
CA TYR A 54 -1.43 -8.66 -11.80
C TYR A 54 -2.29 -9.90 -12.07
N MET A 55 -2.84 -10.01 -13.27
CA MET A 55 -3.73 -11.11 -13.67
C MET A 55 -3.03 -12.46 -13.59
N LYS A 56 -1.79 -12.58 -14.11
CA LYS A 56 -1.00 -13.82 -14.01
C LYS A 56 -0.76 -14.22 -12.55
N THR A 57 -0.49 -13.26 -11.67
CA THR A 57 -0.20 -13.52 -10.26
C THR A 57 -1.45 -13.96 -9.50
N ILE A 58 -2.57 -13.26 -9.70
CA ILE A 58 -3.86 -13.63 -9.10
C ILE A 58 -4.30 -15.01 -9.58
N LEU A 59 -4.27 -15.26 -10.90
CA LEU A 59 -4.65 -16.56 -11.48
C LEU A 59 -3.79 -17.71 -10.93
N ARG A 60 -2.48 -17.51 -10.82
CA ARG A 60 -1.55 -18.53 -10.31
C ARG A 60 -1.79 -18.83 -8.83
N ARG A 61 -2.14 -17.83 -8.02
CA ARG A 61 -2.27 -17.97 -6.56
C ARG A 61 -3.67 -18.41 -6.11
N TYR A 62 -4.71 -17.84 -6.71
CA TYR A 62 -6.09 -17.97 -6.24
C TYR A 62 -7.01 -18.68 -7.23
N GLY A 63 -6.53 -18.99 -8.44
CA GLY A 63 -7.33 -19.59 -9.50
C GLY A 63 -8.40 -18.64 -10.06
N TYR A 64 -9.41 -19.19 -10.73
CA TYR A 64 -10.52 -18.44 -11.34
C TYR A 64 -11.68 -18.13 -10.37
N SER A 65 -11.43 -18.07 -9.06
CA SER A 65 -12.50 -17.76 -8.11
C SER A 65 -12.92 -16.28 -8.25
N GLU A 66 -13.94 -16.01 -9.06
CA GLU A 66 -14.37 -14.68 -9.51
C GLU A 66 -14.89 -13.76 -8.40
N ASN A 67 -15.21 -14.27 -7.19
CA ASN A 67 -16.03 -13.52 -6.24
C ASN A 67 -15.30 -12.87 -5.06
N LYS A 68 -13.96 -12.90 -5.00
CA LYS A 68 -13.22 -12.32 -3.85
C LYS A 68 -11.96 -11.54 -4.18
N MET A 69 -11.50 -11.52 -5.43
CA MET A 69 -10.26 -10.80 -5.77
C MET A 69 -10.58 -9.41 -6.31
N PRO A 70 -9.85 -8.37 -5.87
CA PRO A 70 -10.04 -7.03 -6.39
C PRO A 70 -9.76 -6.99 -7.90
N THR A 71 -10.39 -6.06 -8.60
CA THR A 71 -9.99 -5.70 -9.96
C THR A 71 -8.61 -5.02 -9.94
N PHE A 72 -7.96 -4.96 -11.11
CA PHE A 72 -6.68 -4.23 -11.21
C PHE A 72 -6.86 -2.75 -10.83
N GLU A 73 -7.99 -2.15 -11.22
CA GLU A 73 -8.38 -0.79 -10.88
C GLU A 73 -8.51 -0.57 -9.37
N GLU A 74 -9.22 -1.46 -8.67
CA GLU A 74 -9.36 -1.42 -7.22
C GLU A 74 -8.00 -1.59 -6.51
N TYR A 75 -7.16 -2.48 -7.03
CA TYR A 75 -5.81 -2.67 -6.54
C TYR A 75 -4.97 -1.39 -6.66
N ILE A 76 -5.02 -0.71 -7.81
CA ILE A 76 -4.35 0.57 -8.05
C ILE A 76 -4.86 1.66 -7.09
N ASP A 77 -6.17 1.74 -6.86
CA ASP A 77 -6.76 2.71 -5.94
C ASP A 77 -6.30 2.52 -4.49
N THR A 78 -6.13 1.26 -4.07
CA THR A 78 -5.55 0.93 -2.76
C THR A 78 -4.09 1.35 -2.69
N ILE A 79 -3.28 1.06 -3.71
CA ILE A 79 -1.87 1.50 -3.76
C ILE A 79 -1.77 3.03 -3.68
N ARG A 80 -2.60 3.76 -4.44
CA ARG A 80 -2.65 5.22 -4.38
C ARG A 80 -2.96 5.70 -2.96
N SER A 81 -3.91 5.06 -2.29
CA SER A 81 -4.27 5.38 -0.90
C SER A 81 -3.12 5.14 0.08
N LEU A 82 -2.38 4.04 -0.06
CA LEU A 82 -1.22 3.75 0.77
C LEU A 82 -0.10 4.80 0.58
N ILE A 83 0.13 5.26 -0.65
CA ILE A 83 1.14 6.28 -0.96
C ILE A 83 0.74 7.64 -0.40
N VAL A 84 -0.52 8.05 -0.62
CA VAL A 84 -1.07 9.34 -0.16
C VAL A 84 -1.14 9.41 1.36
N GLY A 85 -1.56 8.32 2.01
CA GLY A 85 -1.64 8.18 3.46
C GLY A 85 -2.60 9.18 4.11
N HIS A 86 -2.07 10.21 4.75
CA HIS A 86 -2.83 11.17 5.56
C HIS A 86 -3.93 11.95 4.81
N CYS A 87 -3.86 12.09 3.48
CA CYS A 87 -4.88 12.79 2.71
C CYS A 87 -6.02 11.88 2.20
N CYS A 88 -6.02 10.58 2.54
CA CYS A 88 -7.08 9.67 2.11
C CYS A 88 -8.42 10.02 2.76
N SER A 89 -9.50 9.96 1.96
CA SER A 89 -10.85 10.09 2.50
C SER A 89 -11.23 8.84 3.30
N GLU A 90 -12.27 8.95 4.15
CA GLU A 90 -12.83 7.78 4.85
C GLU A 90 -13.30 6.69 3.87
N TYR A 91 -13.81 7.11 2.71
CA TYR A 91 -14.26 6.19 1.67
C TYR A 91 -13.08 5.40 1.06
N ASP A 92 -11.97 6.07 0.76
CA ASP A 92 -10.76 5.43 0.23
C ASP A 92 -10.16 4.45 1.26
N LEU A 93 -10.15 4.84 2.54
CA LEU A 93 -9.66 3.99 3.64
C LEU A 93 -10.50 2.72 3.81
N ARG A 94 -11.83 2.82 3.74
CA ARG A 94 -12.73 1.66 3.82
C ARG A 94 -12.54 0.73 2.64
N ARG A 95 -12.40 1.29 1.43
CA ARG A 95 -12.16 0.49 0.23
C ARG A 95 -10.82 -0.23 0.31
N ALA A 96 -9.76 0.46 0.69
CA ALA A 96 -8.44 -0.13 0.90
C ALA A 96 -8.51 -1.25 1.93
N PHE A 97 -9.18 -1.03 3.07
CA PHE A 97 -9.36 -2.06 4.09
C PHE A 97 -10.06 -3.32 3.53
N HIS A 98 -11.15 -3.14 2.78
CA HIS A 98 -11.87 -4.26 2.16
C HIS A 98 -11.05 -5.06 1.15
N ILE A 99 -10.06 -4.41 0.52
CA ILE A 99 -9.15 -5.05 -0.43
C ILE A 99 -8.03 -5.82 0.28
N PHE A 100 -7.66 -5.38 1.48
CA PHE A 100 -6.73 -6.11 2.35
C PHE A 100 -7.41 -7.28 3.07
N ASP A 101 -8.62 -7.09 3.62
CA ASP A 101 -9.42 -8.09 4.34
C ASP A 101 -10.13 -9.04 3.34
N LEU A 102 -9.40 -10.05 2.87
CA LEU A 102 -9.80 -10.95 1.78
C LEU A 102 -10.86 -11.96 2.22
N ASP A 103 -10.81 -12.39 3.48
CA ASP A 103 -11.80 -13.29 4.04
C ASP A 103 -13.05 -12.56 4.56
N GLN A 104 -12.97 -11.23 4.72
CA GLN A 104 -14.02 -10.32 5.20
C GLN A 104 -14.39 -10.55 6.66
N ASN A 105 -13.40 -10.92 7.49
CA ASN A 105 -13.59 -11.14 8.92
C ASN A 105 -13.56 -9.84 9.73
N GLY A 106 -13.24 -8.70 9.11
CA GLY A 106 -13.16 -7.38 9.74
C GLY A 106 -11.80 -7.07 10.36
N ILE A 107 -10.79 -7.87 10.08
CA ILE A 107 -9.42 -7.77 10.58
C ILE A 107 -8.47 -8.07 9.42
N VAL A 108 -7.44 -7.25 9.23
CA VAL A 108 -6.37 -7.55 8.27
C VAL A 108 -5.28 -8.34 8.98
N GLU A 109 -5.12 -9.60 8.60
CA GLU A 109 -4.10 -10.48 9.14
C GLU A 109 -2.75 -10.34 8.43
N LEU A 110 -1.67 -10.79 9.08
CA LEU A 110 -0.32 -10.77 8.52
C LEU A 110 -0.24 -11.47 7.15
N HIS A 111 -0.95 -12.59 6.99
CA HIS A 111 -0.95 -13.36 5.75
C HIS A 111 -1.63 -12.58 4.61
N GLU A 112 -2.60 -11.72 4.90
CA GLU A 112 -3.30 -10.89 3.91
C GLU A 112 -2.44 -9.71 3.46
N PHE A 113 -1.69 -9.08 4.39
CA PHE A 113 -0.62 -8.14 4.03
C PHE A 113 0.40 -8.77 3.09
N TYR A 114 0.83 -10.00 3.40
CA TYR A 114 1.76 -10.73 2.55
C TYR A 114 1.18 -10.99 1.17
N GLN A 115 -0.07 -11.44 1.10
CA GLN A 115 -0.77 -11.67 -0.16
C GLN A 115 -0.85 -10.40 -1.00
N PHE A 116 -1.25 -9.27 -0.41
CA PHE A 116 -1.30 -7.97 -1.08
C PHE A 116 0.08 -7.56 -1.61
N ILE A 117 1.10 -7.52 -0.76
CA ILE A 117 2.44 -7.05 -1.14
C ILE A 117 3.10 -7.95 -2.18
N SER A 118 2.83 -9.25 -2.11
CA SER A 118 3.38 -10.22 -3.04
C SER A 118 2.88 -10.07 -4.48
N ILE A 119 1.83 -9.25 -4.72
CA ILE A 119 1.31 -8.92 -6.06
C ILE A 119 2.08 -7.73 -6.68
N ILE A 120 2.65 -6.82 -5.87
CA ILE A 120 3.52 -5.72 -6.33
C ILE A 120 4.84 -6.23 -6.94
N GLY A 121 5.20 -7.50 -6.70
CA GLY A 121 6.16 -8.20 -7.56
C GLY A 121 7.60 -8.27 -7.06
N ARG A 122 7.85 -8.32 -5.74
CA ARG A 122 9.20 -8.57 -5.20
C ARG A 122 9.24 -9.58 -4.06
N SER A 123 10.43 -10.15 -3.84
CA SER A 123 10.80 -11.13 -2.82
C SER A 123 10.62 -10.59 -1.40
N THR A 124 9.36 -10.40 -1.02
CA THR A 124 8.93 -10.15 0.35
C THR A 124 8.76 -11.49 1.03
N THR A 125 9.08 -11.55 2.31
CA THR A 125 8.82 -12.71 3.17
C THR A 125 7.85 -12.28 4.26
N GLU A 126 7.10 -13.22 4.82
CA GLU A 126 6.24 -12.96 5.98
C GLU A 126 7.05 -12.36 7.14
N ASP A 127 8.31 -12.78 7.34
CA ASP A 127 9.20 -12.21 8.35
C ASP A 127 9.44 -10.70 8.17
N LYS A 128 9.64 -10.23 6.92
CA LYS A 128 9.83 -8.79 6.67
C LYS A 128 8.60 -7.99 7.04
N ILE A 129 7.41 -8.52 6.76
CA ILE A 129 6.14 -7.88 7.09
C ILE A 129 5.90 -7.94 8.60
N SER A 130 6.16 -9.09 9.23
CA SER A 130 6.05 -9.26 10.67
C SER A 130 6.92 -8.26 11.42
N ASN A 131 8.20 -8.15 11.02
CA ASN A 131 9.13 -7.18 11.58
C ASN A 131 8.67 -5.73 11.35
N PHE A 132 8.04 -5.45 10.21
CA PHE A 132 7.48 -4.12 9.93
C PHE A 132 6.31 -3.78 10.86
N ILE A 133 5.34 -4.70 11.01
CA ILE A 133 4.16 -4.52 11.87
C ILE A 133 4.54 -4.37 13.35
N GLU A 134 5.50 -5.17 13.83
CA GLU A 134 6.03 -5.04 15.19
C GLU A 134 6.71 -3.69 15.40
N ARG A 135 7.51 -3.24 14.44
CA ARG A 135 8.27 -1.98 14.54
C ARG A 135 7.37 -0.75 14.63
N ILE A 136 6.23 -0.73 13.95
CA ILE A 136 5.31 0.42 13.97
C ILE A 136 4.43 0.45 15.21
N ASN A 137 4.38 -0.64 15.99
CA ASN A 137 3.68 -0.74 17.28
C ASN A 137 2.20 -0.31 17.22
N ILE A 138 1.50 -0.71 16.14
CA ILE A 138 0.06 -0.42 15.92
C ILE A 138 -0.82 -1.60 16.35
N SER A 139 -0.24 -2.78 16.48
CA SER A 139 -0.94 -4.00 16.87
C SER A 139 -0.06 -4.87 17.78
N ASP A 140 -0.71 -5.49 18.76
CA ASP A 140 -0.10 -6.43 19.71
C ASP A 140 -0.20 -7.89 19.21
N ASP A 141 -1.11 -8.18 18.28
CA ASP A 141 -1.43 -9.53 17.77
C ASP A 141 -1.03 -9.74 16.30
N ARG A 142 -0.33 -8.76 15.71
CA ARG A 142 0.08 -8.69 14.29
C ARG A 142 -1.09 -8.60 13.30
N ASN A 143 -2.30 -8.33 13.78
CA ASN A 143 -3.47 -8.09 12.96
C ASN A 143 -3.98 -6.66 13.14
N LEU A 144 -4.61 -6.09 12.11
CA LEU A 144 -5.15 -4.73 12.17
C LEU A 144 -6.67 -4.76 12.00
N ASN A 145 -7.41 -4.37 13.04
CA ASN A 145 -8.80 -3.98 12.84
C ASN A 145 -8.87 -2.67 12.02
N TYR A 146 -10.09 -2.28 11.61
CA TYR A 146 -10.27 -1.10 10.77
C TYR A 146 -9.66 0.20 11.32
N GLU A 147 -9.79 0.47 12.62
CA GLU A 147 -9.25 1.71 13.22
C GLU A 147 -7.71 1.68 13.26
N GLN A 148 -7.12 0.52 13.53
CA GLN A 148 -5.68 0.31 13.47
C GLN A 148 -5.14 0.44 12.04
N PHE A 149 -5.82 -0.14 11.05
CA PHE A 149 -5.48 0.01 9.63
C PHE A 149 -5.57 1.47 9.18
N LYS A 150 -6.62 2.18 9.59
CA LYS A 150 -6.78 3.61 9.32
C LYS A 150 -5.66 4.44 9.91
N GLN A 151 -5.24 4.14 11.14
CA GLN A 151 -4.07 4.77 11.76
C GLN A 151 -2.80 4.44 10.97
N PHE A 152 -2.61 3.18 10.59
CA PHE A 152 -1.50 2.71 9.75
C PHE A 152 -1.36 3.52 8.45
N VAL A 153 -2.46 3.71 7.71
CA VAL A 153 -2.45 4.49 6.46
C VAL A 153 -2.18 5.98 6.74
N ARG A 154 -2.85 6.56 7.73
CA ARG A 154 -2.72 8.00 8.04
C ARG A 154 -1.34 8.40 8.54
N LEU A 155 -0.67 7.52 9.27
CA LEU A 155 0.72 7.73 9.69
C LEU A 155 1.73 7.55 8.53
N GLY A 156 1.27 7.06 7.38
CA GLY A 156 2.10 6.86 6.20
C GLY A 156 2.86 5.53 6.18
N HIS A 157 2.53 4.61 7.08
CA HIS A 157 3.18 3.29 7.12
C HIS A 157 2.86 2.43 5.90
N GLY A 158 1.72 2.66 5.24
CA GLY A 158 1.43 2.06 3.93
C GLY A 158 2.50 2.37 2.88
N ARG A 159 2.92 3.63 2.78
CA ARG A 159 4.02 4.04 1.90
C ARG A 159 5.37 3.48 2.36
N GLU A 160 5.66 3.54 3.65
CA GLU A 160 6.91 2.98 4.20
C GLU A 160 7.01 1.46 3.97
N MET A 161 5.88 0.76 3.97
CA MET A 161 5.79 -0.65 3.62
C MET A 161 6.10 -0.85 2.14
N LEU A 162 5.45 -0.09 1.24
CA LEU A 162 5.72 -0.15 -0.20
C LEU A 162 7.17 0.18 -0.55
N VAL A 163 7.82 1.05 0.21
CA VAL A 163 9.22 1.44 0.01
C VAL A 163 10.22 0.45 0.62
N ASN A 164 10.05 0.08 1.89
CA ASN A 164 11.09 -0.65 2.64
C ASN A 164 10.92 -2.17 2.61
N VAL A 165 9.70 -2.65 2.35
CA VAL A 165 9.38 -4.07 2.35
C VAL A 165 9.30 -4.60 0.92
N SER A 166 8.71 -3.80 0.03
CA SER A 166 8.44 -4.21 -1.36
C SER A 166 9.55 -3.84 -2.36
N LEU A 167 10.49 -2.94 -2.05
CA LEU A 167 11.58 -2.54 -2.97
C LEU A 167 12.95 -3.08 -2.57
#